data_AF-A0A7S1CY27-F1
#
_entry.id   AF-A0A7S1CY27-F1
#
_cell.length_a   1.000
_cell.length_b   1.000
_cell.length_c   1.000
_cell.angle_alpha   90.00
_cell.angle_beta   90.00
_cell.angle_gamma   90.00
#
_symmetry.space_group_name_H-M   'P 1'
#
loop_
_entity.id
_entity.type
_entity.pdbx_description
1 polymer ?
#
loop_
_entity_poly.entity_id
_entity_poly.type
_entity_poly.pdbx_seq_one_letter_code
_entity_poly.pdbx_strand_id
1 'polypeptide(L)'
;VQDTSSSSAAAAPAAVSAASATTDLRSLSMSEVKDLLLDLLPRMTGKEEEFRTVEHYVNLLEEQYSPPQTLDFLNLAMTGTWQLLFSTNLRRGSKLKIRLRELTQRVETIGLKGRVNNVALWDVALDPSSDVFDASGIFSVKCTYSINQGARMVVDLDGHTIELAKGSKLPKDVPAVIASIHGAMPPELFDPSEHAMDTTYLDGDLRIVRYTGPKYEGARDIFIRSGSLEINPVAPDAA
;
A
#
# COMPACT_ATOMS: atom_id res chain seq x y z
N VAL A 1 11.19 -81.47 -19.67
CA VAL A 1 9.75 -81.34 -20.00
C VAL A 1 9.18 -80.24 -19.10
N GLN A 2 8.93 -79.07 -19.72
CA GLN A 2 8.03 -77.93 -19.38
C GLN A 2 7.83 -77.53 -17.90
N ASP A 3 8.26 -76.32 -17.50
CA ASP A 3 7.53 -75.02 -17.54
C ASP A 3 6.44 -74.94 -16.45
N THR A 4 6.48 -74.02 -15.48
CA THR A 4 6.21 -72.58 -15.70
C THR A 4 6.59 -71.70 -14.48
N SER A 5 7.23 -70.58 -14.80
CA SER A 5 7.25 -69.22 -14.21
C SER A 5 6.49 -68.86 -12.91
N SER A 6 7.12 -68.09 -12.01
CA SER A 6 6.86 -66.63 -11.93
C SER A 6 7.78 -65.86 -10.96
N SER A 7 8.28 -64.75 -11.52
CA SER A 7 8.99 -63.56 -11.00
C SER A 7 8.59 -63.03 -9.61
N SER A 8 9.61 -62.65 -8.82
CA SER A 8 9.50 -61.73 -7.68
C SER A 8 10.58 -60.65 -7.82
N ALA A 9 10.15 -59.42 -8.10
CA ALA A 9 10.98 -58.22 -8.17
C ALA A 9 10.98 -57.53 -6.78
N ALA A 10 12.18 -57.27 -6.26
CA ALA A 10 12.39 -56.60 -4.98
C ALA A 10 12.19 -55.08 -5.12
N ALA A 11 11.40 -54.53 -4.20
CA ALA A 11 11.01 -53.13 -4.14
C ALA A 11 12.12 -52.22 -3.59
N ALA A 12 12.25 -51.03 -4.20
CA ALA A 12 13.03 -49.90 -3.74
C ALA A 12 12.38 -49.22 -2.51
N PRO A 13 13.16 -48.54 -1.64
CA PRO A 13 12.65 -47.95 -0.41
C PRO A 13 11.78 -46.71 -0.68
N ALA A 14 10.74 -46.59 0.15
CA ALA A 14 9.70 -45.58 0.11
C ALA A 14 10.26 -44.15 0.22
N ALA A 15 9.80 -43.30 -0.70
CA ALA A 15 9.96 -41.86 -0.64
C ALA A 15 9.27 -41.32 0.62
N VAL A 16 10.05 -40.60 1.43
CA VAL A 16 9.57 -39.81 2.55
C VAL A 16 8.71 -38.69 1.97
N SER A 17 7.41 -38.77 2.24
CA SER A 17 6.39 -37.79 1.89
C SER A 17 6.76 -36.42 2.46
N ALA A 18 7.11 -35.48 1.58
CA ALA A 18 7.25 -34.07 1.87
C ALA A 18 5.86 -33.41 1.99
N ALA A 19 5.06 -33.88 2.93
CA ALA A 19 3.81 -33.24 3.34
C ALA A 19 4.04 -32.61 4.72
N SER A 20 4.46 -31.34 4.76
CA SER A 20 4.59 -30.58 5.99
C SER A 20 4.23 -29.11 5.77
N ALA A 21 3.11 -28.71 6.39
CA ALA A 21 2.73 -27.37 6.82
C ALA A 21 2.33 -26.33 5.74
N THR A 22 1.24 -26.59 5.02
CA THR A 22 0.30 -25.50 4.71
C THR A 22 -0.55 -25.27 5.96
N THR A 23 -0.12 -24.38 6.86
CA THR A 23 -1.02 -23.81 7.87
C THR A 23 -2.27 -23.32 7.14
N ASP A 24 -3.45 -23.81 7.54
CA ASP A 24 -4.69 -23.37 6.93
C ASP A 24 -4.89 -21.89 7.27
N LEU A 25 -4.50 -21.01 6.34
CA LEU A 25 -4.49 -19.55 6.54
C LEU A 25 -5.89 -19.01 6.87
N ARG A 26 -6.95 -19.77 6.56
CA ARG A 26 -8.33 -19.43 6.91
C ARG A 26 -8.66 -19.66 8.39
N SER A 27 -7.83 -20.40 9.11
CA SER A 27 -7.97 -20.61 10.55
C SER A 27 -7.30 -19.53 11.39
N LEU A 28 -6.53 -18.64 10.76
CA LEU A 28 -5.85 -17.53 11.44
C LEU A 28 -6.86 -16.46 11.87
N SER A 29 -6.62 -15.89 13.04
CA SER A 29 -7.33 -14.72 13.51
C SER A 29 -6.95 -13.48 12.70
N MET A 30 -7.86 -12.50 12.66
CA MET A 30 -7.61 -11.21 11.99
C MET A 30 -6.33 -10.51 12.48
N SER A 31 -6.02 -10.62 13.78
CA SER A 31 -4.79 -10.05 14.35
C SER A 31 -3.54 -10.73 13.79
N GLU A 32 -3.54 -12.06 13.69
CA GLU A 32 -2.39 -12.80 13.15
C GLU A 32 -2.17 -12.50 11.67
N VAL A 33 -3.25 -12.42 10.87
CA VAL A 33 -3.16 -12.05 9.46
C VAL A 33 -2.59 -10.64 9.29
N LYS A 34 -3.04 -9.71 10.13
CA LYS A 34 -2.52 -8.33 10.16
C LYS A 34 -1.04 -8.29 10.51
N ASP A 35 -0.62 -9.00 11.55
CA ASP A 35 0.78 -9.02 11.98
C ASP A 35 1.68 -9.60 10.88
N LEU A 36 1.22 -10.67 10.21
CA LEU A 36 1.92 -11.24 9.05
C LEU A 36 2.01 -10.26 7.87
N LEU A 37 0.95 -9.50 7.61
CA LEU A 37 0.95 -8.46 6.58
C LEU A 37 1.95 -7.35 6.93
N LEU A 38 1.89 -6.81 8.15
CA LEU A 38 2.77 -5.73 8.60
C LEU A 38 4.24 -6.14 8.71
N ASP A 39 4.52 -7.42 8.97
CA ASP A 39 5.87 -7.98 8.94
C ASP A 39 6.38 -8.21 7.50
N LEU A 40 5.49 -8.50 6.55
CA LEU A 40 5.86 -8.70 5.13
C LEU A 40 6.15 -7.38 4.42
N LEU A 41 5.29 -6.37 4.56
CA LEU A 41 5.34 -5.13 3.77
C LEU A 41 6.73 -4.43 3.78
N PRO A 42 7.41 -4.25 4.92
CA PRO A 42 8.72 -3.58 4.96
C PRO A 42 9.84 -4.36 4.27
N ARG A 43 9.71 -5.68 4.13
CA ARG A 43 10.73 -6.59 3.58
C ARG A 43 10.48 -6.95 2.12
N MET A 44 9.43 -6.43 1.51
CA MET A 44 9.10 -6.73 0.11
C MET A 44 10.21 -6.27 -0.83
N THR A 45 10.61 -7.17 -1.73
CA THR A 45 11.57 -6.88 -2.80
C THR A 45 10.86 -6.55 -4.13
N GLY A 46 9.54 -6.74 -4.18
CA GLY A 46 8.70 -6.54 -5.36
C GLY A 46 8.65 -7.77 -6.26
N LYS A 47 8.77 -8.97 -5.69
CA LYS A 47 8.55 -10.22 -6.41
C LYS A 47 7.06 -10.51 -6.52
N GLU A 48 6.63 -11.11 -7.64
CA GLU A 48 5.22 -11.41 -7.89
C GLU A 48 4.59 -12.28 -6.79
N GLU A 49 5.35 -13.24 -6.24
CA GLU A 49 4.89 -14.08 -5.13
C GLU A 49 4.56 -13.27 -3.88
N GLU A 50 5.38 -12.27 -3.53
CA GLU A 50 5.14 -11.37 -2.40
C GLU A 50 3.85 -10.56 -2.61
N PHE A 51 3.62 -10.06 -3.83
CA PHE A 51 2.38 -9.36 -4.18
C PHE A 51 1.14 -10.25 -4.02
N ARG A 52 1.22 -11.51 -4.46
CA ARG A 52 0.12 -12.49 -4.28
C ARG A 52 -0.12 -12.80 -2.80
N THR A 53 0.93 -12.89 -1.98
CA THR A 53 0.81 -13.08 -0.54
C THR A 53 0.14 -11.88 0.13
N VAL A 54 0.54 -10.65 -0.21
CA VAL A 54 -0.13 -9.43 0.27
C VAL A 54 -1.61 -9.44 -0.12
N GLU A 55 -1.92 -9.74 -1.38
CA GLU A 55 -3.30 -9.82 -1.86
C GLU A 55 -4.11 -10.85 -1.07
N HIS A 56 -3.51 -12.00 -0.77
CA HIS A 56 -4.16 -13.05 0.02
C HIS A 56 -4.47 -12.58 1.45
N TYR A 57 -3.53 -11.95 2.14
CA TYR A 57 -3.76 -11.41 3.48
C TYR A 57 -4.81 -10.29 3.48
N VAL A 58 -4.76 -9.39 2.50
CA VAL A 58 -5.77 -8.33 2.33
C VAL A 58 -7.16 -8.94 2.14
N ASN A 59 -7.30 -9.95 1.28
CA ASN A 59 -8.58 -10.61 1.05
C ASN A 59 -9.12 -11.28 2.32
N LEU A 60 -8.27 -11.92 3.13
CA LEU A 60 -8.68 -12.51 4.41
C LEU A 60 -9.13 -11.45 5.42
N LEU A 61 -8.43 -10.32 5.51
CA LEU A 61 -8.82 -9.20 6.35
C LEU A 61 -10.17 -8.61 5.91
N GLU A 62 -10.35 -8.38 4.61
CA GLU A 62 -11.61 -7.88 4.02
C GLU A 62 -12.78 -8.84 4.24
N GLU A 63 -12.56 -10.16 4.14
CA GLU A 63 -13.59 -11.19 4.33
C GLU A 63 -14.10 -11.26 5.77
N GLN A 64 -13.20 -11.10 6.74
CA GLN A 64 -13.53 -11.14 8.17
C GLN A 64 -13.98 -9.78 8.73
N TYR A 65 -13.86 -8.70 7.96
CA TYR A 65 -14.12 -7.34 8.41
C TYR A 65 -15.60 -7.08 8.69
N SER A 66 -15.88 -6.53 9.88
CA SER A 66 -17.19 -6.00 10.22
C SER A 66 -17.12 -4.47 10.21
N PRO A 67 -17.76 -3.80 9.23
CA PRO A 67 -17.68 -2.34 9.14
C PRO A 67 -18.37 -1.65 10.31
N PRO A 68 -17.91 -0.45 10.70
CA PRO A 68 -18.60 0.42 11.64
C PRO A 68 -20.07 0.61 11.29
N GLN A 69 -20.95 0.42 12.27
CA GLN A 69 -22.40 0.54 12.09
C GLN A 69 -22.90 2.00 12.07
N THR A 70 -22.06 2.95 12.51
CA THR A 70 -22.42 4.36 12.62
C THR A 70 -21.40 5.23 11.90
N LEU A 71 -21.89 6.28 11.24
CA LEU A 71 -21.06 7.28 10.59
C LEU A 71 -20.07 7.95 11.56
N ASP A 72 -20.49 8.22 12.80
CA ASP A 72 -19.61 8.88 13.78
C ASP A 72 -18.41 8.02 14.15
N PHE A 73 -18.62 6.71 14.33
CA PHE A 73 -17.51 5.78 14.58
C PHE A 73 -16.60 5.65 13.36
N LEU A 74 -17.17 5.56 12.15
CA LEU A 74 -16.38 5.55 10.92
C LEU A 74 -15.53 6.83 10.80
N ASN A 75 -16.12 8.01 11.04
CA ASN A 75 -15.45 9.28 11.01
C ASN A 75 -14.33 9.38 12.06
N LEU A 76 -14.60 8.93 13.30
CA LEU A 76 -13.61 8.86 14.35
C LEU A 76 -12.43 7.96 13.96
N ALA A 77 -12.75 6.76 13.46
CA ALA A 77 -11.76 5.77 13.08
C ALA A 77 -10.97 6.19 11.84
N MET A 78 -11.56 6.88 10.85
CA MET A 78 -10.85 7.36 9.66
C MET A 78 -10.08 8.66 9.88
N THR A 79 -10.49 9.52 10.82
CA THR A 79 -9.83 10.81 11.04
C THR A 79 -8.38 10.61 11.49
N GLY A 80 -7.48 11.43 10.94
CA GLY A 80 -6.08 11.46 11.33
C GLY A 80 -5.12 11.44 10.15
N THR A 81 -3.87 11.09 10.44
CA THR A 81 -2.81 10.95 9.43
C THR A 81 -2.49 9.48 9.23
N TRP A 82 -2.48 9.06 7.98
CA TRP A 82 -2.30 7.69 7.54
C TRP A 82 -1.10 7.61 6.60
N GLN A 83 -0.05 6.91 6.97
CA GLN A 83 1.11 6.68 6.11
C GLN A 83 0.82 5.52 5.16
N LEU A 84 1.06 5.73 3.86
CA LEU A 84 0.97 4.67 2.86
C LEU A 84 2.12 3.68 3.09
N LEU A 85 1.77 2.40 3.25
CA LEU A 85 2.73 1.30 3.30
C LEU A 85 2.87 0.60 1.94
N PHE A 86 1.76 0.49 1.21
CA PHE A 86 1.71 -0.30 -0.01
C PHE A 86 0.61 0.20 -0.93
N SER A 87 0.86 0.16 -2.23
CA SER A 87 -0.11 0.41 -3.29
C SER A 87 0.11 -0.58 -4.44
N THR A 88 -0.98 -1.13 -4.98
CA THR A 88 -0.91 -2.04 -6.14
C THR A 88 -0.50 -1.32 -7.43
N ASN A 89 -0.70 0.00 -7.52
CA ASN A 89 -0.47 0.78 -8.74
C ASN A 89 0.81 1.60 -8.72
N LEU A 90 1.74 1.31 -7.82
CA LEU A 90 3.00 2.03 -7.75
C LEU A 90 3.81 1.82 -9.04
N ARG A 91 3.96 2.90 -9.82
CA ARG A 91 4.72 2.87 -11.07
C ARG A 91 6.22 2.98 -10.76
N ARG A 92 7.04 2.21 -11.48
CA ARG A 92 8.51 2.34 -11.43
C ARG A 92 8.96 3.12 -12.67
N GLY A 93 9.19 4.43 -12.53
CA GLY A 93 9.86 5.18 -13.59
C GLY A 93 9.74 6.69 -13.48
N SER A 94 10.87 7.34 -13.18
CA SER A 94 11.06 8.77 -13.39
C SER A 94 12.38 9.01 -14.14
N LYS A 95 12.44 10.09 -14.93
CA LYS A 95 13.68 10.50 -15.62
C LYS A 95 14.70 11.11 -14.66
N LEU A 96 14.21 11.78 -13.61
CA LEU A 96 15.04 12.30 -12.53
C LEU A 96 15.18 11.26 -11.43
N LYS A 97 16.31 11.26 -10.73
CA LYS A 97 16.50 10.48 -9.51
C LYS A 97 15.71 11.14 -8.39
N ILE A 98 14.48 10.67 -8.20
CA ILE A 98 13.57 11.11 -7.15
C ILE A 98 13.51 10.05 -6.05
N ARG A 99 13.41 10.50 -4.81
CA ARG A 99 13.13 9.68 -3.65
C ARG A 99 11.91 10.24 -2.92
N LEU A 100 10.84 9.46 -2.84
CA LEU A 100 9.78 9.72 -1.89
C LEU A 100 10.23 9.23 -0.52
N ARG A 101 10.35 10.15 0.45
CA ARG A 101 10.69 9.81 1.83
C ARG A 101 9.48 9.23 2.55
N GLU A 102 8.33 9.84 2.32
CA GLU A 102 7.11 9.54 3.03
C GLU A 102 5.92 9.95 2.14
N LEU A 103 4.87 9.14 2.17
CA LEU A 103 3.59 9.46 1.56
C LEU A 103 2.51 9.25 2.62
N THR A 104 1.83 10.31 3.01
CA THR A 104 0.74 10.28 4.00
C THR A 104 -0.56 10.75 3.39
N GLN A 105 -1.67 10.34 3.98
CA GLN A 105 -3.01 10.79 3.70
C GLN A 105 -3.59 11.36 4.99
N ARG A 106 -3.90 12.65 4.99
CA ARG A 106 -4.60 13.31 6.11
C ARG A 106 -6.08 13.34 5.80
N VAL A 107 -6.87 12.78 6.70
CA VAL A 107 -8.32 12.70 6.57
C VAL A 107 -8.96 13.56 7.65
N GLU A 108 -9.78 14.51 7.22
CA GLU A 108 -10.58 15.39 8.09
C GLU A 108 -12.05 15.14 7.79
N THR A 109 -12.83 14.69 8.78
CA THR A 109 -14.25 14.34 8.58
C THR A 109 -15.19 15.37 9.20
N ILE A 110 -16.26 15.72 8.47
CA ILE A 110 -17.36 16.59 8.91
C ILE A 110 -18.69 15.96 8.44
N GLY A 111 -19.23 15.04 9.25
CA GLY A 111 -20.45 14.31 8.92
C GLY A 111 -20.26 13.45 7.66
N LEU A 112 -21.07 13.68 6.62
CA LEU A 112 -20.97 12.99 5.32
C LEU A 112 -19.99 13.64 4.35
N LYS A 113 -19.24 14.65 4.78
CA LYS A 113 -18.27 15.36 3.95
C LYS A 113 -16.93 15.43 4.65
N GLY A 114 -15.90 15.80 3.93
CA GLY A 114 -14.61 16.05 4.54
C GLY A 114 -13.55 16.43 3.54
N ARG A 115 -12.30 16.34 3.99
CA ARG A 115 -11.11 16.57 3.18
C ARG A 115 -10.16 15.39 3.28
N VAL A 116 -9.54 15.08 2.16
CA VAL A 116 -8.46 14.11 2.04
C VAL A 116 -7.28 14.85 1.43
N ASN A 117 -6.16 14.91 2.14
CA ASN A 117 -4.94 15.52 1.64
C ASN A 117 -3.86 14.45 1.53
N ASN A 118 -3.48 14.06 0.30
CA ASN A 118 -2.32 13.20 0.09
C ASN A 118 -1.07 14.07 0.08
N VAL A 119 -0.10 13.75 0.93
CA VAL A 119 1.10 14.56 1.18
C VAL A 119 2.33 13.69 0.97
N ALA A 120 3.13 14.04 -0.03
CA ALA A 120 4.38 13.37 -0.35
C ALA A 120 5.57 14.24 0.06
N LEU A 121 6.45 13.72 0.91
CA LEU A 121 7.76 14.29 1.15
C LEU A 121 8.73 13.73 0.13
N TRP A 122 9.39 14.62 -0.61
CA TRP A 122 10.21 14.23 -1.75
C TRP A 122 11.58 14.90 -1.72
N ASP A 123 12.54 14.19 -2.31
CA ASP A 123 13.85 14.68 -2.69
C ASP A 123 14.11 14.38 -4.16
N VAL A 124 14.79 15.28 -4.85
CA VAL A 124 15.21 15.06 -6.24
C VAL A 124 16.64 15.53 -6.44
N ALA A 125 17.42 14.73 -7.16
CA ALA A 125 18.67 15.18 -7.74
C ALA A 125 18.36 15.98 -9.02
N LEU A 126 18.74 17.26 -9.04
CA LEU A 126 18.47 18.13 -10.19
C LEU A 126 19.40 17.84 -11.37
N ASP A 127 20.57 17.28 -11.09
CA ASP A 127 21.48 16.70 -12.08
C ASP A 127 21.30 15.17 -12.07
N PRO A 128 20.85 14.56 -13.19
CA PRO A 128 20.68 13.10 -13.29
C PRO A 128 21.97 12.31 -13.07
N SER A 129 23.14 12.94 -13.25
CA SER A 129 24.45 12.31 -13.05
C SER A 129 24.98 12.43 -11.61
N SER A 130 24.30 13.21 -10.76
CA SER A 130 24.68 13.44 -9.37
C SER A 130 23.88 12.56 -8.41
N ASP A 131 24.55 12.08 -7.37
CA ASP A 131 23.91 11.40 -6.23
C ASP A 131 23.43 12.38 -5.15
N VAL A 132 23.59 13.68 -5.38
CA VAL A 132 23.20 14.72 -4.44
C VAL A 132 21.75 15.12 -4.67
N PHE A 133 20.93 14.95 -3.63
CA PHE A 133 19.56 15.44 -3.59
C PHE A 133 19.52 16.94 -3.29
N ASP A 134 19.57 17.73 -4.35
CA ASP A 134 19.69 19.19 -4.32
C ASP A 134 18.39 19.93 -4.01
N ALA A 135 17.25 19.34 -4.37
CA ALA A 135 15.95 19.92 -4.14
C ALA A 135 15.05 18.97 -3.35
N SER A 136 14.32 19.53 -2.40
CA SER A 136 13.40 18.78 -1.55
C SER A 136 12.20 19.63 -1.17
N GLY A 137 11.12 18.97 -0.81
CA GLY A 137 9.89 19.66 -0.48
C GLY A 137 8.75 18.74 -0.12
N ILE A 138 7.59 19.37 -0.04
CA ILE A 138 6.30 18.74 0.19
C ILE A 138 5.47 18.93 -1.07
N PHE A 139 4.90 17.85 -1.58
CA PHE A 139 3.86 17.88 -2.59
C PHE A 139 2.54 17.50 -1.94
N SER A 140 1.48 18.24 -2.19
CA SER A 140 0.17 17.97 -1.62
C SER A 140 -0.89 17.94 -2.70
N VAL A 141 -1.72 16.90 -2.65
CA VAL A 141 -2.93 16.72 -3.45
C VAL A 141 -4.08 17.01 -2.50
N LYS A 142 -4.79 18.11 -2.73
CA LYS A 142 -5.88 18.56 -1.86
C LYS A 142 -7.19 18.09 -2.47
N CYS A 143 -7.97 17.37 -1.67
CA CYS A 143 -9.25 16.84 -2.12
C CYS A 143 -10.35 17.13 -1.10
N THR A 144 -11.54 17.35 -1.61
CA THR A 144 -12.77 17.24 -0.84
C THR A 144 -13.41 15.89 -1.12
N TYR A 145 -14.21 15.40 -0.19
CA TYR A 145 -15.01 14.20 -0.43
C TYR A 145 -16.41 14.32 0.14
N SER A 146 -17.31 13.49 -0.40
CA SER A 146 -18.64 13.24 0.17
C SER A 146 -18.93 11.75 0.22
N ILE A 147 -19.65 11.31 1.26
CA ILE A 147 -20.08 9.93 1.44
C ILE A 147 -21.48 9.78 0.84
N ASN A 148 -21.63 8.87 -0.11
CA ASN A 148 -22.92 8.55 -0.72
C ASN A 148 -23.72 7.53 0.12
N GLN A 149 -24.93 7.19 -0.35
CA GLN A 149 -25.82 6.24 0.33
C GLN A 149 -25.26 4.82 0.47
N GLY A 150 -24.22 4.46 -0.29
CA GLY A 150 -23.52 3.18 -0.22
C GLY A 150 -22.26 3.22 0.64
N ALA A 151 -22.10 4.24 1.50
CA ALA A 151 -20.90 4.48 2.32
C ALA A 151 -19.61 4.68 1.51
N ARG A 152 -19.72 4.97 0.19
CA ARG A 152 -18.57 5.23 -0.67
C ARG A 152 -18.15 6.68 -0.60
N MET A 153 -16.84 6.94 -0.49
CA MET A 153 -16.30 8.30 -0.50
C MET A 153 -16.07 8.72 -1.96
N VAL A 154 -16.91 9.61 -2.48
CA VAL A 154 -16.67 10.26 -3.77
C VAL A 154 -15.69 11.40 -3.53
N VAL A 155 -14.54 11.35 -4.21
CA VAL A 155 -13.44 12.28 -3.99
C VAL A 155 -13.30 13.22 -5.18
N ASP A 156 -13.23 14.51 -4.88
CA ASP A 156 -13.04 15.58 -5.84
C ASP A 156 -11.67 16.23 -5.61
N LEU A 157 -10.90 16.41 -6.68
CA LEU A 157 -9.61 17.08 -6.64
C LEU A 157 -9.80 18.60 -6.61
N ASP A 158 -9.37 19.23 -5.51
CA ASP A 158 -9.37 20.69 -5.39
C ASP A 158 -8.12 21.32 -6.04
N GLY A 159 -6.99 20.60 -6.01
CA GLY A 159 -5.77 20.98 -6.71
C GLY A 159 -4.50 20.45 -6.08
N HIS A 160 -3.37 20.81 -6.70
CA HIS A 160 -2.02 20.41 -6.28
C HIS A 160 -1.24 21.61 -5.76
N THR A 161 -0.44 21.39 -4.71
CA THR A 161 0.51 22.40 -4.22
C THR A 161 1.88 21.78 -4.02
N ILE A 162 2.93 22.52 -4.39
CA ILE A 162 4.32 22.13 -4.16
C ILE A 162 5.00 23.22 -3.33
N GLU A 163 5.62 22.81 -2.23
CA GLU A 163 6.30 23.69 -1.29
C GLU A 163 7.75 23.19 -1.13
N LEU A 164 8.72 24.04 -1.44
CA LEU A 164 10.12 23.70 -1.28
C LEU A 164 10.54 23.81 0.18
N ALA A 165 11.39 22.88 0.63
CA ALA A 165 12.00 22.96 1.94
C ALA A 165 12.92 24.18 2.05
N LYS A 166 13.05 24.74 3.25
CA LYS A 166 14.01 25.84 3.49
C LYS A 166 15.42 25.39 3.15
N GLY A 167 16.11 26.17 2.31
CA GLY A 167 17.47 25.85 1.85
C GLY A 167 17.55 24.89 0.66
N SER A 168 16.41 24.37 0.18
CA SER A 168 16.35 23.61 -1.08
C SER A 168 16.75 24.49 -2.26
N LYS A 169 17.50 23.93 -3.23
CA LYS A 169 17.70 24.62 -4.51
C LYS A 169 16.35 24.71 -5.24
N LEU A 170 16.10 25.85 -5.90
CA LEU A 170 14.93 26.03 -6.74
C LEU A 170 15.14 25.27 -8.06
N PRO A 171 14.29 24.29 -8.41
CA PRO A 171 14.38 23.62 -9.70
C PRO A 171 14.17 24.62 -10.84
N LYS A 172 15.01 24.55 -11.88
CA LYS A 172 14.82 25.36 -13.10
C LYS A 172 13.60 24.90 -13.92
N ASP A 173 13.32 23.59 -13.87
CA ASP A 173 12.19 22.95 -14.54
C ASP A 173 11.27 22.30 -13.50
N VAL A 174 10.33 23.10 -12.99
CA VAL A 174 9.31 22.63 -12.03
C VAL A 174 8.40 21.55 -12.66
N PRO A 175 7.93 21.67 -13.92
CA PRO A 175 7.18 20.61 -14.58
C PRO A 175 7.88 19.24 -14.59
N ALA A 176 9.19 19.16 -14.84
CA ALA A 176 9.93 17.90 -14.80
C ALA A 176 9.98 17.28 -13.40
N VAL A 177 10.06 18.11 -12.35
CA VAL A 177 9.98 17.66 -10.95
C VAL A 177 8.59 17.11 -10.66
N ILE A 178 7.52 17.81 -11.05
CA ILE A 178 6.14 17.34 -10.86
C ILE A 178 5.92 16.02 -11.60
N ALA A 179 6.38 15.90 -12.85
CA ALA A 179 6.28 14.65 -13.61
C ALA A 179 7.03 13.48 -12.92
N SER A 180 8.14 13.78 -12.26
CA SER A 180 8.89 12.78 -11.49
C SER A 180 8.17 12.39 -10.20
N ILE A 181 7.55 13.35 -9.50
CA ILE A 181 6.69 13.08 -8.33
C ILE A 181 5.49 12.23 -8.75
N HIS A 182 4.80 12.60 -9.82
CA HIS A 182 3.69 11.83 -10.38
C HIS A 182 4.09 10.40 -10.75
N GLY A 183 5.30 10.20 -11.29
CA GLY A 183 5.82 8.87 -11.61
C GLY A 183 6.22 8.05 -10.39
N ALA A 184 6.46 8.67 -9.24
CA ALA A 184 6.87 8.01 -8.01
C ALA A 184 5.70 7.74 -7.04
N MET A 185 4.60 8.49 -7.15
CA MET A 185 3.39 8.31 -6.35
C MET A 185 2.43 7.33 -7.04
N PRO A 186 1.57 6.63 -6.28
CA PRO A 186 0.41 5.95 -6.85
C PRO A 186 -0.48 6.95 -7.61
N PRO A 187 -0.87 6.65 -8.86
CA PRO A 187 -1.60 7.59 -9.69
C PRO A 187 -2.97 7.97 -9.11
N GLU A 188 -3.64 7.05 -8.42
CA GLU A 188 -4.90 7.29 -7.70
C GLU A 188 -4.76 8.25 -6.52
N LEU A 189 -3.57 8.36 -5.91
CA LEU A 189 -3.30 9.35 -4.86
C LEU A 189 -2.88 10.71 -5.43
N PHE A 190 -2.33 10.72 -6.65
CA PHE A 190 -1.97 11.95 -7.34
C PHE A 190 -3.19 12.64 -7.96
N ASP A 191 -4.08 11.88 -8.61
CA ASP A 191 -5.29 12.40 -9.22
C ASP A 191 -6.48 11.46 -8.92
N PRO A 192 -7.16 11.64 -7.78
CA PRO A 192 -8.31 10.80 -7.41
C PRO A 192 -9.60 11.15 -8.16
N SER A 193 -9.57 12.11 -9.08
CA SER A 193 -10.78 12.60 -9.78
C SER A 193 -11.52 11.47 -10.48
N GLU A 194 -12.86 11.52 -10.47
CA GLU A 194 -13.75 10.52 -11.10
C GLU A 194 -13.73 9.14 -10.43
N HIS A 195 -13.15 9.01 -9.23
CA HIS A 195 -13.10 7.75 -8.47
C HIS A 195 -13.83 7.87 -7.14
N ALA A 196 -14.32 6.73 -6.68
CA ALA A 196 -14.72 6.53 -5.30
C ALA A 196 -13.62 5.78 -4.54
N MET A 197 -13.44 6.15 -3.27
CA MET A 197 -12.62 5.45 -2.30
C MET A 197 -13.53 4.67 -1.34
N ASP A 198 -13.37 3.36 -1.33
CA ASP A 198 -14.09 2.46 -0.44
C ASP A 198 -13.12 1.95 0.63
N THR A 199 -13.38 2.28 1.90
CA THR A 199 -12.59 1.72 3.02
C THR A 199 -13.10 0.31 3.30
N THR A 200 -12.36 -0.70 2.84
CA THR A 200 -12.75 -2.12 2.89
C THR A 200 -12.21 -2.87 4.10
N TYR A 201 -11.26 -2.26 4.81
CA TYR A 201 -10.82 -2.69 6.12
C TYR A 201 -10.39 -1.47 6.93
N LEU A 202 -10.76 -1.43 8.21
CA LEU A 202 -10.36 -0.39 9.13
C LEU A 202 -10.30 -0.93 10.55
N ASP A 203 -9.15 -0.80 11.19
CA ASP A 203 -9.02 -0.95 12.63
C ASP A 203 -8.36 0.30 13.26
N GLY A 204 -7.79 0.17 14.46
CA GLY A 204 -7.18 1.30 15.17
C GLY A 204 -5.99 1.92 14.44
N ASP A 205 -5.26 1.13 13.66
CA ASP A 205 -3.95 1.47 13.12
C ASP A 205 -3.75 1.08 11.66
N LEU A 206 -4.49 0.12 11.10
CA LEU A 206 -4.43 -0.29 9.70
C LEU A 206 -5.73 0.10 8.98
N ARG A 207 -5.58 0.63 7.76
CA ARG A 207 -6.68 0.98 6.87
C ARG A 207 -6.36 0.48 5.47
N ILE A 208 -7.31 -0.22 4.85
CA ILE A 208 -7.23 -0.65 3.45
C ILE A 208 -8.30 0.09 2.67
N VAL A 209 -7.88 0.69 1.56
CA VAL A 209 -8.75 1.45 0.66
C VAL A 209 -8.73 0.79 -0.71
N ARG A 210 -9.91 0.61 -1.29
CA ARG A 210 -10.10 0.22 -2.69
C ARG A 210 -10.62 1.39 -3.49
N TYR A 211 -10.11 1.53 -4.71
CA TYR A 211 -10.60 2.53 -5.65
C TYR A 211 -11.57 1.89 -6.63
N THR A 212 -12.68 2.59 -6.87
CA THR A 212 -13.69 2.22 -7.87
C THR A 212 -13.90 3.38 -8.81
N GLY A 213 -13.79 3.13 -10.12
CA GLY A 213 -13.88 4.16 -11.14
C GLY A 213 -13.17 3.78 -12.45
N PRO A 214 -13.23 4.63 -13.48
CA PRO A 214 -12.84 4.26 -14.84
C PRO A 214 -11.33 4.06 -15.05
N LYS A 215 -10.46 4.67 -14.22
CA LYS A 215 -8.99 4.63 -14.43
C LYS A 215 -8.27 3.71 -13.45
N TYR A 216 -8.73 3.64 -12.20
CA TYR A 216 -8.03 2.97 -11.09
C TYR A 216 -8.90 1.91 -10.41
N GLU A 217 -9.83 1.30 -11.16
CA GLU A 217 -10.66 0.20 -10.66
C GLU A 217 -9.79 -0.91 -10.06
N GLY A 218 -10.11 -1.27 -8.82
CA GLY A 218 -9.43 -2.37 -8.13
C GLY A 218 -8.06 -2.02 -7.55
N ALA A 219 -7.59 -0.76 -7.68
CA ALA A 219 -6.38 -0.33 -6.98
C ALA A 219 -6.58 -0.48 -5.46
N ARG A 220 -5.56 -0.98 -4.77
CA ARG A 220 -5.58 -1.18 -3.32
C ARG A 220 -4.42 -0.45 -2.68
N ASP A 221 -4.77 0.41 -1.73
CA ASP A 221 -3.82 1.11 -0.90
C ASP A 221 -3.94 0.65 0.55
N ILE A 222 -2.80 0.32 1.15
CA ILE A 222 -2.68 -0.09 2.54
C ILE A 222 -2.00 1.04 3.30
N PHE A 223 -2.69 1.57 4.30
CA PHE A 223 -2.19 2.64 5.14
C PHE A 223 -2.07 2.20 6.59
N ILE A 224 -1.07 2.73 7.28
CA ILE A 224 -0.94 2.65 8.73
C ILE A 224 -1.10 4.01 9.37
N ARG A 225 -1.72 4.10 10.54
CA ARG A 225 -1.83 5.34 11.29
C ARG A 225 -0.43 5.83 11.68
N SER A 226 -0.14 7.09 11.42
CA SER A 226 1.18 7.67 11.72
C SER A 226 1.49 7.55 13.20
N GLY A 227 2.67 7.00 13.52
CA GLY A 227 3.12 6.73 14.89
C GLY A 227 2.77 5.34 15.43
N SER A 228 2.01 4.51 14.70
CA SER A 228 1.66 3.15 15.15
C SER A 228 2.75 2.10 14.90
N LEU A 229 3.71 2.35 14.00
CA LEU A 229 4.77 1.41 13.67
C LEU A 229 6.14 2.04 13.89
N GLU A 230 6.92 1.46 14.81
CA GLU A 230 8.37 1.71 14.87
C GLU A 230 9.02 0.84 13.80
N ILE A 231 9.28 1.42 12.62
CA ILE A 231 10.10 0.75 11.60
C ILE A 231 11.52 0.70 12.19
N ASN A 232 11.95 -0.48 12.64
CA ASN A 232 13.36 -0.74 12.98
C ASN A 232 14.10 -1.07 11.68
N PRO A 233 14.88 -0.14 11.10
CA PRO A 233 15.39 -0.31 9.74
C PRO A 233 16.49 -1.38 9.61
N VAL A 234 17.05 -1.89 10.71
CA VAL A 234 18.09 -2.92 10.68
C VAL A 234 18.07 -3.72 11.99
N ALA A 235 17.44 -4.89 12.01
CA ALA A 235 18.04 -5.98 12.79
C ALA A 235 19.11 -6.57 11.85
N PRO A 236 20.41 -6.45 12.15
CA PRO A 236 21.40 -7.20 11.39
C PRO A 236 21.03 -8.66 11.54
N ASP A 237 20.88 -9.37 10.42
CA ASP A 237 20.67 -10.81 10.41
C ASP A 237 21.64 -11.45 11.41
N ALA A 238 21.08 -12.17 12.38
CA ALA A 238 21.86 -12.90 13.33
C ALA A 238 22.55 -14.07 12.62
N ALA A 239 23.89 -13.98 12.59
CA ALA A 239 24.91 -15.00 12.30
C ALA A 239 25.16 -15.39 10.83
#